data_AF-A0A5N7U5S7-F1
#
_entry.id   AF-A0A5N7U5S7-F1
#
_cell.length_a   1.000
_cell.length_b   1.000
_cell.length_c   1.000
_cell.angle_alpha   90.00
_cell.angle_beta   90.00
_cell.angle_gamma   90.00
#
_symmetry.space_group_name_H-M   'P 1'
#
loop_
_entity.id
_entity.type
_entity.pdbx_description
1 polymer ?
#
loop_
_entity_poly.entity_id
_entity_poly.type
_entity_poly.pdbx_seq_one_letter_code
_entity_poly.pdbx_strand_id
1 'polypeptide(L)'
;MIMKIKKIEFPAASILSQGKEKFDYADSFEGELGGNGQDYDITQIGKAFFTSGPKWGKKMFAFRNKVVKLFGLKTGGETDAVKETDNFTCEVGERVGLFKIFSKTSNEIVIGEDDKHLDFRVSLLFDKNRSGKDENSLMISTAVKFHNWLGVLYFLPVRPFHKLIVPAMLKNIIGKLESTKQ
;
A
#
# COMPACT_ATOMS: atom_id res chain seq x y z
N MET A 1 -16.47 16.81 5.42
CA MET A 1 -15.52 17.31 4.42
C MET A 1 -15.24 16.19 3.41
N ILE A 2 -15.26 16.44 2.10
CA ILE A 2 -14.88 15.40 1.13
C ILE A 2 -13.36 15.29 1.15
N MET A 3 -12.85 14.20 1.71
CA MET A 3 -11.42 13.90 1.74
C MET A 3 -10.88 13.75 0.32
N LYS A 4 -9.91 14.58 -0.06
CA LYS A 4 -9.33 14.63 -1.41
C LYS A 4 -8.05 13.82 -1.44
N ILE A 5 -7.99 12.84 -2.35
CA ILE A 5 -6.75 12.13 -2.69
C ILE A 5 -6.19 12.77 -3.95
N LYS A 6 -4.92 13.18 -3.90
CA LYS A 6 -4.21 13.76 -5.04
C LYS A 6 -3.07 12.86 -5.47
N LYS A 7 -2.83 12.77 -6.77
CA LYS A 7 -1.62 12.13 -7.30
C LYS A 7 -0.44 13.08 -7.10
N ILE A 8 0.69 12.56 -6.63
CA ILE A 8 1.90 13.33 -6.39
C ILE A 8 3.10 12.69 -7.09
N GLU A 9 4.21 13.40 -7.11
CA GLU A 9 5.50 12.80 -7.44
C GLU A 9 5.94 11.83 -6.34
N PHE A 10 6.85 10.92 -6.70
CA PHE A 10 7.38 9.95 -5.75
C PHE A 10 8.07 10.68 -4.58
N PRO A 11 7.66 10.47 -3.31
CA PRO A 11 8.20 11.22 -2.19
C PRO A 11 9.70 11.00 -2.03
N ALA A 12 10.48 12.08 -2.10
CA ALA A 12 11.94 12.03 -1.91
C ALA A 12 12.32 11.51 -0.51
N ALA A 13 11.46 11.76 0.49
CA ALA A 13 11.64 11.30 1.86
C ALA A 13 11.37 9.80 2.07
N SER A 14 10.77 9.11 1.09
CA SER A 14 10.53 7.67 1.20
C SER A 14 11.83 6.89 1.13
N ILE A 15 11.97 5.83 1.93
CA ILE A 15 13.08 4.87 1.86
C ILE A 15 13.24 4.30 0.44
N LEU A 16 12.13 4.13 -0.29
CA LEU A 16 12.15 3.62 -1.66
C LEU A 16 12.73 4.62 -2.68
N SER A 17 12.89 5.90 -2.31
CA SER A 17 13.43 6.92 -3.21
C SER A 17 14.89 6.65 -3.58
N GLN A 18 15.66 6.05 -2.66
CA GLN A 18 17.09 5.75 -2.84
C GLN A 18 17.39 4.68 -3.91
N GLY A 19 16.38 3.93 -4.35
CA GLY A 19 16.50 2.93 -5.41
C GLY A 19 15.52 3.17 -6.54
N LYS A 20 14.99 4.40 -6.67
CA LYS A 20 13.87 4.69 -7.58
C LYS A 20 14.23 4.40 -9.04
N GLU A 21 15.48 4.63 -9.45
CA GLU A 21 15.94 4.33 -10.81
C GLU A 21 15.91 2.83 -11.17
N LYS A 22 15.79 1.94 -10.18
CA LYS A 22 15.73 0.49 -10.38
C LYS A 22 14.31 -0.04 -10.62
N PHE A 23 13.30 0.82 -10.51
CA PHE A 23 11.90 0.45 -10.72
C PHE A 23 11.45 0.81 -12.13
N ASP A 24 10.81 -0.14 -12.80
CA ASP A 24 10.24 0.04 -14.13
C ASP A 24 8.90 0.80 -14.09
N TYR A 25 8.24 0.80 -12.93
CA TYR A 25 7.02 1.56 -12.69
C TYR A 25 6.97 2.11 -11.27
N ALA A 26 6.48 3.34 -11.14
CA ALA A 26 6.10 3.89 -9.84
C ALA A 26 4.90 4.83 -9.94
N ASP A 27 4.09 4.87 -8.88
CA ASP A 27 3.08 5.90 -8.65
C ASP A 27 2.96 6.26 -7.17
N SER A 28 2.45 7.47 -6.91
CA SER A 28 2.30 8.00 -5.55
C SER A 28 1.03 8.83 -5.45
N PHE A 29 0.36 8.68 -4.32
CA PHE A 29 -0.86 9.41 -3.98
C PHE A 29 -0.77 9.91 -2.54
N GLU A 30 -1.34 11.09 -2.31
CA GLU A 30 -1.36 11.75 -1.01
C GLU A 30 -2.80 12.05 -0.60
N GLY A 31 -3.09 11.86 0.68
CA GLY A 31 -4.32 12.28 1.33
C GLY A 31 -3.99 13.01 2.63
N GLU A 32 -4.75 14.06 2.91
CA GLU A 32 -4.70 14.78 4.18
C GLU A 32 -5.44 13.98 5.25
N LEU A 33 -4.87 13.90 6.45
CA LEU A 33 -5.56 13.45 7.65
C LEU A 33 -6.00 14.66 8.47
N GLY A 34 -7.23 14.62 9.00
CA GLY A 34 -7.76 15.69 9.84
C GLY A 34 -6.81 16.07 10.98
N GLY A 35 -6.35 17.32 10.95
CA GLY A 35 -5.42 17.92 11.91
C GLY A 35 -6.10 18.21 13.26
N ASN A 36 -5.98 17.27 14.20
CA ASN A 36 -6.22 17.53 15.62
C ASN A 36 -4.94 17.30 16.45
N GLY A 37 -3.76 17.55 15.88
CA GLY A 37 -2.47 17.28 16.55
C GLY A 37 -2.23 15.79 16.88
N GLN A 38 -2.92 14.90 16.17
CA GLN A 38 -2.93 13.47 16.43
C GLN A 38 -1.66 12.82 15.87
N ASP A 39 -0.95 12.07 16.70
CA ASP A 39 0.15 11.22 16.24
C ASP A 39 -0.38 9.83 15.88
N TYR A 40 -0.13 9.39 14.65
CA TYR A 40 -0.50 8.05 14.20
C TYR A 40 0.75 7.18 14.21
N ASP A 41 0.70 6.09 14.98
CA ASP A 41 1.75 5.08 14.93
C ASP A 41 1.73 4.39 13.56
N ILE A 42 2.90 4.24 12.95
CA ILE A 42 3.07 3.57 11.66
C ILE A 42 2.51 2.14 11.67
N THR A 43 2.53 1.47 12.82
CA THR A 43 1.94 0.14 13.00
C THR A 43 0.43 0.19 12.80
N GLN A 44 -0.25 1.22 13.31
CA GLN A 44 -1.69 1.43 13.11
C GLN A 44 -2.01 1.69 11.65
N ILE A 45 -1.20 2.49 10.96
CA ILE A 45 -1.32 2.75 9.53
C ILE A 45 -1.13 1.46 8.73
N GLY A 46 -0.12 0.65 9.07
CA GLY A 46 0.11 -0.67 8.47
C GLY A 46 -1.07 -1.63 8.66
N LYS A 47 -1.64 -1.72 9.87
CA LYS A 47 -2.85 -2.54 10.12
C LYS A 47 -4.06 -2.03 9.35
N ALA A 48 -4.22 -0.71 9.24
CA ALA A 48 -5.29 -0.10 8.46
C ALA A 48 -5.18 -0.48 6.97
N PHE A 49 -3.96 -0.53 6.41
CA PHE A 49 -3.74 -0.93 5.02
C PHE A 49 -4.31 -2.32 4.71
N PHE A 50 -4.03 -3.33 5.54
CA PHE A 50 -4.51 -4.71 5.32
C PHE A 50 -6.03 -4.87 5.37
N THR A 51 -6.72 -3.91 5.97
CA THR A 51 -8.17 -3.95 6.16
C THR A 51 -8.94 -2.94 5.32
N SER A 52 -8.26 -2.11 4.53
CA SER A 52 -8.83 -0.98 3.78
C SER A 52 -8.98 -1.20 2.27
N GLY A 53 -8.72 -2.42 1.79
CA GLY A 53 -8.99 -2.83 0.42
C GLY A 53 -10.47 -2.59 0.02
N PRO A 54 -10.77 -1.88 -1.09
CA PRO A 54 -12.15 -1.67 -1.52
C PRO A 54 -12.80 -3.01 -1.89
N LYS A 55 -14.10 -3.16 -1.62
CA LYS A 55 -14.86 -4.41 -1.85
C LYS A 55 -14.70 -4.97 -3.28
N TRP A 56 -14.64 -4.10 -4.28
CA TRP A 56 -14.42 -4.49 -5.68
C TRP A 56 -12.96 -4.87 -5.97
N GLY A 57 -11.99 -4.24 -5.30
CA GLY A 57 -10.58 -4.63 -5.33
C GLY A 57 -10.39 -6.06 -4.85
N LYS A 58 -11.10 -6.45 -3.78
CA LYS A 58 -11.11 -7.84 -3.27
C LYS A 58 -11.53 -8.84 -4.34
N LYS A 59 -12.59 -8.51 -5.09
CA LYS A 59 -13.10 -9.36 -6.19
C LYS A 59 -12.07 -9.49 -7.32
N MET A 60 -11.41 -8.39 -7.69
CA MET A 60 -10.36 -8.39 -8.71
C MET A 60 -9.15 -9.21 -8.28
N PHE A 61 -8.77 -9.13 -7.01
CA PHE A 61 -7.67 -9.92 -6.45
C PHE A 61 -8.00 -11.42 -6.43
N ALA A 62 -9.22 -11.78 -6.04
CA ALA A 62 -9.70 -13.16 -6.11
C ALA A 62 -9.72 -13.69 -7.55
N PHE A 63 -10.16 -12.88 -8.51
CA PHE A 63 -10.11 -13.22 -9.94
C PHE A 63 -8.67 -13.41 -10.42
N ARG A 64 -7.76 -12.49 -10.09
CA ARG A 64 -6.32 -12.61 -10.37
C ARG A 64 -5.79 -13.93 -9.84
N ASN A 65 -6.04 -14.25 -8.58
CA ASN A 65 -5.57 -15.49 -7.96
C ASN A 65 -6.07 -16.74 -8.68
N LYS A 66 -7.33 -16.73 -9.14
CA LYS A 66 -7.88 -17.84 -9.94
C LYS A 66 -7.15 -18.01 -11.27
N VAL A 67 -6.86 -16.92 -11.97
CA VAL A 67 -6.16 -16.95 -13.26
C VAL A 67 -4.70 -17.35 -13.09
N VAL A 68 -3.99 -16.78 -12.11
CA VAL A 68 -2.55 -16.97 -11.96
C VAL A 68 -2.15 -18.28 -11.26
N LYS A 69 -3.08 -18.95 -10.56
CA LYS A 69 -2.80 -20.24 -9.91
C LYS A 69 -2.34 -21.30 -10.91
N LEU A 70 -2.88 -21.28 -12.13
CA LEU A 70 -2.48 -22.16 -13.23
C LEU A 70 -1.05 -21.92 -13.71
N PHE A 71 -0.49 -20.73 -13.45
CA PHE A 71 0.85 -20.32 -13.85
C PHE A 71 1.88 -20.40 -12.71
N GLY A 72 1.51 -20.97 -11.55
CA GLY A 72 2.44 -21.19 -10.43
C GLY A 72 2.98 -19.90 -9.78
N LEU A 73 2.19 -18.82 -9.84
CA LEU A 73 2.45 -17.56 -9.13
C LEU A 73 1.95 -17.64 -7.68
N LYS A 74 2.54 -16.85 -6.79
CA LYS A 74 2.13 -16.81 -5.38
C LYS A 74 0.69 -16.29 -5.28
N THR A 75 -0.16 -17.00 -4.54
CA THR A 75 -1.54 -16.59 -4.22
C THR A 75 -1.74 -16.50 -2.71
N GLY A 76 -2.52 -15.54 -2.24
CA GLY A 76 -2.93 -15.40 -0.84
C GLY A 76 -4.34 -14.82 -0.77
N GLY A 77 -5.08 -15.08 0.31
CA GLY A 77 -6.45 -14.59 0.50
C GLY A 77 -6.52 -13.33 1.37
N GLU A 78 -7.27 -12.32 0.96
CA GLU A 78 -7.55 -11.16 1.85
C GLU A 78 -8.43 -11.53 3.05
N THR A 79 -9.18 -12.63 3.00
CA THR A 79 -9.93 -13.16 4.16
C THR A 79 -9.02 -13.73 5.24
N ASP A 80 -7.85 -14.24 4.86
CA ASP A 80 -6.84 -14.71 5.80
C ASP A 80 -6.12 -13.52 6.44
N ALA A 81 -5.91 -12.45 5.66
CA ALA A 81 -5.33 -11.21 6.15
C ALA A 81 -6.10 -10.56 7.32
N VAL A 82 -7.43 -10.60 7.31
CA VAL A 82 -8.27 -10.04 8.39
C VAL A 82 -8.22 -10.89 9.67
N LYS A 83 -8.01 -12.21 9.55
CA LYS A 83 -7.88 -13.11 10.71
C LYS A 83 -6.47 -13.08 11.30
N GLU A 84 -5.46 -12.82 10.47
CA GLU A 84 -4.06 -12.72 10.92
C GLU A 84 -3.73 -11.37 11.57
N THR A 85 -4.54 -10.33 11.37
CA THR A 85 -4.28 -8.99 11.92
C THR A 85 -4.36 -8.87 13.45
N ASP A 86 -5.01 -9.81 14.14
CA ASP A 86 -5.17 -9.72 15.60
C ASP A 86 -3.84 -9.94 16.36
N ASN A 87 -2.95 -10.78 15.82
CA ASN A 87 -1.60 -11.02 16.38
C ASN A 87 -0.48 -10.35 15.57
N PHE A 88 -0.82 -9.61 14.52
CA PHE A 88 0.16 -8.97 13.65
C PHE A 88 0.78 -7.76 14.32
N THR A 89 2.10 -7.73 14.43
CA THR A 89 2.84 -6.64 15.09
C THR A 89 3.37 -5.59 14.11
N CYS A 90 3.18 -5.85 12.81
CA CYS A 90 3.77 -5.09 11.72
C CYS A 90 5.30 -5.03 11.82
N GLU A 91 5.97 -6.13 12.13
CA GLU A 91 7.43 -6.17 12.23
C GLU A 91 8.10 -6.65 10.94
N VAL A 92 9.35 -6.23 10.72
CA VAL A 92 10.10 -6.57 9.50
C VAL A 92 10.23 -8.08 9.38
N GLY A 93 9.85 -8.62 8.21
CA GLY A 93 9.83 -10.06 7.95
C GLY A 93 8.47 -10.71 8.16
N GLU A 94 7.55 -10.10 8.92
CA GLU A 94 6.19 -10.61 9.07
C GLU A 94 5.43 -10.57 7.73
N ARG A 95 4.41 -11.42 7.63
CA ARG A 95 3.60 -11.59 6.42
C ARG A 95 2.11 -11.61 6.76
N VAL A 96 1.32 -11.04 5.86
CA VAL A 96 -0.13 -11.06 5.89
C VAL A 96 -0.61 -11.38 4.47
N GLY A 97 -1.12 -12.59 4.27
CA GLY A 97 -1.43 -13.10 2.93
C GLY A 97 -0.21 -13.06 1.99
N LEU A 98 -0.32 -12.34 0.87
CA LEU A 98 0.78 -12.19 -0.09
C LEU A 98 1.82 -11.15 0.29
N PHE A 99 1.53 -10.31 1.27
CA PHE A 99 2.33 -9.13 1.55
C PHE A 99 3.30 -9.41 2.70
N LYS A 100 4.57 -9.08 2.49
CA LYS A 100 5.64 -9.10 3.48
C LYS A 100 6.02 -7.69 3.87
N ILE A 101 6.39 -7.48 5.14
CA ILE A 101 7.03 -6.24 5.59
C ILE A 101 8.53 -6.30 5.28
N PHE A 102 9.02 -5.35 4.50
CA PHE A 102 10.42 -5.23 4.10
C PHE A 102 11.18 -4.20 4.92
N SER A 103 10.53 -3.13 5.35
CA SER A 103 11.15 -2.09 6.16
C SER A 103 10.10 -1.37 7.01
N LYS A 104 10.54 -0.86 8.16
CA LYS A 104 9.72 -0.07 9.08
C LYS A 104 10.63 0.96 9.76
N THR A 105 10.18 2.21 9.76
CA THR A 105 10.74 3.32 10.54
C THR A 105 9.64 3.92 11.40
N SER A 106 9.90 4.99 12.13
CA SER A 106 8.87 5.67 12.94
C SER A 106 7.72 6.27 12.11
N ASN A 107 7.93 6.51 10.82
CA ASN A 107 6.97 7.22 9.96
C ASN A 107 6.76 6.56 8.59
N GLU A 108 7.43 5.45 8.30
CA GLU A 108 7.26 4.73 7.04
C GLU A 108 7.23 3.22 7.25
N ILE A 109 6.35 2.54 6.53
CA ILE A 109 6.37 1.08 6.41
C ILE A 109 6.35 0.68 4.94
N VAL A 110 7.25 -0.24 4.58
CA VAL A 110 7.38 -0.78 3.23
C VAL A 110 6.86 -2.22 3.22
N ILE A 111 5.80 -2.43 2.46
CA ILE A 111 5.08 -3.70 2.33
C ILE A 111 5.21 -4.16 0.88
N GLY A 112 5.40 -5.44 0.60
CA GLY A 112 5.57 -5.88 -0.78
C GLY A 112 5.62 -7.38 -0.95
N GLU A 113 6.03 -7.82 -2.14
CA GLU A 113 6.38 -9.21 -2.39
C GLU A 113 7.43 -9.32 -3.49
N ASP A 114 8.23 -10.38 -3.42
CA ASP A 114 9.11 -10.82 -4.51
C ASP A 114 8.49 -12.02 -5.22
N ASP A 115 8.16 -11.88 -6.49
CA ASP A 115 7.54 -12.95 -7.29
C ASP A 115 8.35 -13.19 -8.58
N LYS A 116 8.11 -14.34 -9.22
CA LYS A 116 8.88 -14.80 -10.38
C LYS A 116 8.84 -13.84 -11.58
N HIS A 117 7.77 -13.05 -11.69
CA HIS A 117 7.49 -12.20 -12.83
C HIS A 117 7.77 -10.72 -12.54
N LEU A 118 7.55 -10.28 -11.30
CA LEU A 118 7.84 -8.95 -10.84
C LEU A 118 8.00 -8.92 -9.32
N ASP A 119 8.73 -7.92 -8.85
CA ASP A 119 8.71 -7.50 -7.46
C ASP A 119 7.83 -6.25 -7.35
N PHE A 120 7.07 -6.16 -6.28
CA PHE A 120 6.35 -4.92 -5.95
C PHE A 120 6.64 -4.49 -4.52
N ARG A 121 6.63 -3.17 -4.32
CA ARG A 121 6.74 -2.49 -3.03
C ARG A 121 5.64 -1.44 -2.93
N VAL A 122 5.09 -1.31 -1.75
CA VAL A 122 4.11 -0.32 -1.34
C VAL A 122 4.68 0.36 -0.11
N SER A 123 4.99 1.64 -0.22
CA SER A 123 5.36 2.48 0.91
C SER A 123 4.11 3.20 1.42
N LEU A 124 3.92 3.17 2.73
CA LEU A 124 3.02 4.05 3.46
C LEU A 124 3.89 5.01 4.25
N LEU A 125 3.95 6.26 3.82
CA LEU A 125 4.76 7.32 4.42
C LEU A 125 3.84 8.32 5.10
N PHE A 126 3.98 8.44 6.40
CA PHE A 126 3.32 9.43 7.23
C PHE A 126 4.22 10.64 7.39
N ASP A 127 3.72 11.82 7.03
CA ASP A 127 4.45 13.08 7.15
C ASP A 127 3.68 14.04 8.04
N LYS A 128 4.36 14.52 9.09
CA LYS A 128 3.79 15.43 10.06
C LYS A 128 4.01 16.86 9.57
N ASN A 129 2.96 17.68 9.63
CA ASN A 129 3.04 19.12 9.38
C ASN A 129 3.58 19.52 7.99
N ARG A 130 3.46 18.66 6.97
CA ARG A 130 3.97 18.93 5.62
C ARG A 130 3.40 20.21 4.99
N SER A 131 2.15 20.57 5.32
CA SER A 131 1.46 21.75 4.80
C SER A 131 1.55 22.99 5.69
N GLY A 132 2.30 22.95 6.82
CA GLY A 132 2.42 24.09 7.74
C GLY A 132 1.11 24.55 8.40
N LYS A 133 0.06 23.72 8.35
CA LYS A 133 -1.31 24.01 8.84
C LYS A 133 -1.78 23.06 9.95
N ASP A 134 -0.88 22.43 10.68
CA ASP A 134 -1.21 21.31 11.61
C ASP A 134 -1.93 20.13 10.94
N GLU A 135 -1.81 20.02 9.63
CA GLU A 135 -2.36 18.93 8.82
C GLU A 135 -1.29 17.87 8.60
N ASN A 136 -1.60 16.65 9.02
CA ASN A 136 -0.78 15.47 8.73
C ASN A 136 -1.11 14.95 7.33
N SER A 137 -0.13 14.40 6.62
CA SER A 137 -0.38 13.74 5.34
C SER A 137 0.05 12.28 5.36
N LEU A 138 -0.72 11.46 4.65
CA LEU A 138 -0.41 10.07 4.39
C LEU A 138 -0.23 9.89 2.89
N MET A 139 0.94 9.39 2.54
CA MET A 139 1.32 9.08 1.18
C MET A 139 1.36 7.56 1.01
N ILE A 140 0.78 7.07 -0.08
CA ILE A 140 0.95 5.69 -0.54
C ILE A 140 1.71 5.72 -1.85
N SER A 141 2.81 4.99 -1.92
CA SER A 141 3.62 4.87 -3.13
C SER A 141 3.76 3.42 -3.53
N THR A 142 3.52 3.09 -4.79
CA THR A 142 3.80 1.76 -5.34
C THR A 142 5.00 1.83 -6.25
N ALA A 143 5.92 0.89 -6.12
CA ALA A 143 7.04 0.69 -7.00
C ALA A 143 7.07 -0.77 -7.49
N VAL A 144 7.37 -0.98 -8.77
CA VAL A 144 7.40 -2.30 -9.39
C VAL A 144 8.67 -2.46 -10.21
N LYS A 145 9.30 -3.63 -10.09
CA LYS A 145 10.43 -4.06 -10.91
C LYS A 145 10.06 -5.34 -11.65
N PHE A 146 10.18 -5.36 -12.97
CA PHE A 146 9.91 -6.54 -13.78
C PHE A 146 11.14 -7.45 -13.86
N HIS A 147 10.93 -8.75 -13.84
CA HIS A 147 11.99 -9.74 -14.02
C HIS A 147 12.06 -10.28 -15.44
N ASN A 148 10.94 -10.23 -16.18
CA ASN A 148 10.79 -10.78 -17.51
C ASN A 148 9.56 -10.19 -18.21
N TRP A 149 9.39 -10.56 -19.48
CA TRP A 149 8.25 -10.14 -20.30
C TRP A 149 6.89 -10.56 -19.72
N LEU A 150 6.83 -11.66 -18.95
CA LEU A 150 5.61 -12.08 -18.26
C LEU A 150 5.20 -11.05 -17.19
N GLY A 151 6.18 -10.44 -16.50
CA GLY A 151 5.96 -9.34 -15.58
C GLY A 151 5.30 -8.14 -16.25
N VAL A 152 5.83 -7.75 -17.40
CA VAL A 152 5.26 -6.65 -18.21
C VAL A 152 3.85 -6.99 -18.67
N LEU A 153 3.65 -8.17 -19.26
CA LEU A 153 2.35 -8.62 -19.78
C LEU A 153 1.31 -8.73 -18.66
N TYR A 154 1.71 -9.20 -17.48
CA TYR A 154 0.85 -9.23 -16.29
C TYR A 154 0.49 -7.83 -15.81
N PHE A 155 1.46 -6.91 -15.79
CA PHE A 155 1.24 -5.58 -15.23
C PHE A 155 0.43 -4.66 -16.14
N LEU A 156 0.48 -4.85 -17.47
CA LEU A 156 -0.30 -4.08 -18.43
C LEU A 156 -1.81 -4.00 -18.08
N PRO A 157 -2.53 -5.13 -17.89
CA PRO A 157 -3.93 -5.09 -17.47
C PRO A 157 -4.10 -4.70 -16.01
N VAL A 158 -3.13 -4.96 -15.12
CA VAL A 158 -3.22 -4.62 -13.68
C VAL A 158 -3.11 -3.11 -13.44
N ARG A 159 -2.23 -2.41 -14.16
CA ARG A 159 -1.94 -0.99 -14.02
C ARG A 159 -3.17 -0.07 -14.03
N PRO A 160 -4.14 -0.17 -14.96
CA PRO A 160 -5.32 0.68 -14.93
C PRO A 160 -6.17 0.45 -13.67
N PHE A 161 -6.34 -0.79 -13.22
CA PHE A 161 -7.06 -1.08 -11.98
C PHE A 161 -6.30 -0.59 -10.76
N HIS A 162 -4.98 -0.76 -10.74
CA HIS A 162 -4.11 -0.29 -9.67
C HIS A 162 -4.28 1.21 -9.42
N LYS A 163 -4.29 2.02 -10.49
CA LYS A 163 -4.53 3.48 -10.42
C LYS A 163 -5.90 3.86 -9.84
N LEU A 164 -6.87 2.95 -9.83
CA LEU A 164 -8.20 3.14 -9.24
C LEU A 164 -8.27 2.59 -7.82
N ILE A 165 -7.64 1.43 -7.57
CA ILE A 165 -7.64 0.75 -6.27
C ILE A 165 -6.86 1.57 -5.25
N VAL A 166 -5.65 2.02 -5.58
CA VAL A 166 -4.75 2.66 -4.61
C VAL A 166 -5.32 3.95 -4.01
N PRO A 167 -5.88 4.90 -4.78
CA PRO A 167 -6.53 6.08 -4.20
C PRO A 167 -7.74 5.72 -3.34
N ALA A 168 -8.52 4.72 -3.73
CA ALA A 168 -9.66 4.26 -2.96
C ALA A 168 -9.23 3.59 -1.64
N MET A 169 -8.14 2.81 -1.67
CA MET A 169 -7.52 2.22 -0.47
C MET A 169 -7.03 3.31 0.47
N LEU A 170 -6.28 4.30 -0.04
CA LEU A 170 -5.79 5.41 0.77
C LEU A 170 -6.95 6.16 1.43
N LYS A 171 -8.04 6.39 0.68
CA LYS A 171 -9.24 7.01 1.23
C LYS A 171 -9.86 6.20 2.37
N ASN A 172 -9.92 4.88 2.24
CA ASN A 172 -10.44 3.99 3.28
C ASN A 172 -9.52 3.94 4.51
N ILE A 173 -8.20 3.94 4.30
CA ILE A 173 -7.19 3.95 5.40
C ILE A 173 -7.41 5.18 6.27
N ILE A 174 -7.42 6.37 5.68
CA ILE A 174 -7.56 7.61 6.43
C ILE A 174 -8.93 7.66 7.11
N GLY A 175 -10.02 7.31 6.41
CA GLY A 175 -11.34 7.24 7.03
C GLY A 175 -11.40 6.27 8.21
N LYS A 176 -10.69 5.14 8.15
CA LYS A 176 -10.60 4.19 9.26
C LYS A 176 -9.81 4.77 10.44
N LEU A 177 -8.67 5.41 10.18
CA LEU A 177 -7.85 6.08 11.19
C LEU A 177 -8.59 7.22 11.90
N GLU A 178 -9.45 7.94 11.18
CA GLU A 178 -10.33 8.97 11.74
C GLU A 178 -11.51 8.37 12.54
N SER A 179 -12.08 7.24 12.08
CA SER A 179 -13.25 6.61 12.70
C SER A 179 -12.97 5.74 13.92
N THR A 180 -11.77 5.14 14.03
CA THR A 180 -11.38 4.26 15.16
C THR A 180 -11.20 5.06 16.48
N LYS A 181 -11.55 6.34 16.46
CA LYS A 181 -11.39 7.30 17.54
C LYS A 181 -12.68 8.09 17.87
N GLN A 182 -13.83 7.71 17.30
CA GLN A 182 -15.16 8.04 17.86
C GLN A 182 -15.63 6.90 18.75
#